data_AF-A0A353FF34-F1
#
_entry.id   AF-A0A353FF34-F1
#
_cell.length_a   1.000
_cell.length_b   1.000
_cell.length_c   1.000
_cell.angle_alpha   90.00
_cell.angle_beta   90.00
_cell.angle_gamma   90.00
#
_symmetry.space_group_name_H-M   'P 1'
#
loop_
_entity.id
_entity.type
_entity.pdbx_description
1 polymer ?
#
loop_
_entity_poly.entity_id
_entity_poly.type
_entity_poly.pdbx_seq_one_letter_code
_entity_poly.pdbx_strand_id
1 'polypeptide(L)'
;METGELENGGVSLNFQNHLRVDYAISKKSTLGLDFSYAGTYFNPLTNLDVNAAYLRDFSYLQNPSVRATGITLAFKRFKHHYAPLGIYWEYKIGLVSFTTGDFQYTITRDSSSVVYQTSHTVSGINNIAFTAGIGYGFNRVINDIVVLSMGLDFTYFSGGYPYHNGLINEGGDYQYFDGDMGDSEYNREVMVNLARGRLFAHYLMNIRFGVGILL
;
A
#
# COMPACT_ATOMS: atom_id res chain seq x y z
N MET A 1 28.51 0.45 22.30
CA MET A 1 27.09 0.62 21.91
C MET A 1 26.74 -0.59 21.10
N GLU A 2 25.86 -1.43 21.65
CA GLU A 2 25.41 -2.67 21.04
C GLU A 2 24.76 -2.39 19.68
N THR A 3 25.18 -3.15 18.67
CA THR A 3 24.52 -3.23 17.37
C THR A 3 23.15 -3.84 17.61
N GLY A 4 22.14 -2.99 17.74
CA GLY A 4 20.75 -3.41 17.67
C GLY A 4 20.53 -4.13 16.35
N GLU A 5 20.30 -5.43 16.44
CA GLU A 5 19.83 -6.27 15.35
C GLU A 5 18.66 -5.55 14.67
N LEU A 6 18.79 -5.28 13.37
CA LEU A 6 17.66 -4.89 12.52
C LEU A 6 16.77 -6.13 12.37
N GLU A 7 16.06 -6.47 13.45
CA GLU A 7 15.08 -7.54 13.45
C GLU A 7 13.94 -7.17 12.51
N ASN A 8 13.80 -8.02 11.49
CA ASN A 8 12.60 -8.32 10.73
C ASN A 8 12.06 -7.20 9.82
N GLY A 9 12.34 -7.37 8.52
CA GLY A 9 11.46 -6.95 7.43
C GLY A 9 10.08 -7.60 7.59
N GLY A 10 9.30 -7.07 8.52
CA GLY A 10 8.08 -7.67 9.00
C GLY A 10 6.95 -7.54 8.00
N VAL A 11 6.27 -8.67 7.78
CA VAL A 11 4.90 -8.71 7.28
C VAL A 11 4.05 -7.78 8.17
N SER A 12 3.84 -6.55 7.71
CA SER A 12 3.00 -5.59 8.43
C SER A 12 1.53 -5.86 8.13
N LEU A 13 0.70 -5.94 9.17
CA LEU A 13 -0.74 -5.93 9.01
C LEU A 13 -1.18 -4.51 8.69
N ASN A 14 -1.91 -4.35 7.57
CA ASN A 14 -2.44 -3.06 7.16
C ASN A 14 -3.93 -3.18 6.94
N PHE A 15 -4.65 -2.10 7.23
CA PHE A 15 -6.11 -2.06 7.13
C PHE A 15 -6.53 -1.24 5.92
N GLN A 16 -7.35 -1.83 5.08
CA GLN A 16 -8.02 -1.15 3.98
C GLN A 16 -9.52 -1.12 4.25
N ASN A 17 -10.13 0.04 4.05
CA ASN A 17 -11.56 0.22 4.24
C ASN A 17 -12.24 0.28 2.88
N HIS A 18 -13.38 -0.42 2.76
CA HIS A 18 -14.13 -0.52 1.52
C HIS A 18 -15.59 -0.15 1.77
N LEU A 19 -16.14 0.68 0.91
CA LEU A 19 -17.56 0.91 0.78
C LEU A 19 -18.00 0.39 -0.58
N ARG A 20 -18.98 -0.53 -0.58
CA ARG A 20 -19.39 -1.21 -1.79
C ARG A 20 -20.90 -1.20 -1.98
N VAL A 21 -21.29 -1.01 -3.23
CA VAL A 21 -22.67 -1.16 -3.69
C VAL A 21 -22.69 -2.23 -4.78
N ASP A 22 -23.42 -3.31 -4.54
CA ASP A 22 -23.61 -4.41 -5.49
C ASP A 22 -25.06 -4.45 -5.99
N TYR A 23 -25.25 -4.62 -7.30
CA TYR A 23 -26.53 -4.85 -7.94
C TYR A 23 -26.59 -6.25 -8.54
N ALA A 24 -27.65 -6.99 -8.23
CA ALA A 24 -27.88 -8.33 -8.77
C ALA A 24 -28.39 -8.26 -10.21
N ILE A 25 -27.47 -8.46 -11.18
CA ILE A 25 -27.82 -8.49 -12.60
C ILE A 25 -28.44 -9.83 -13.02
N SER A 26 -28.19 -10.90 -12.26
CA SER A 26 -28.77 -12.21 -12.52
C SER A 26 -28.85 -13.03 -11.23
N LYS A 27 -29.53 -14.17 -11.33
CA LYS A 27 -29.59 -15.17 -10.25
C LYS A 27 -28.21 -15.63 -9.75
N LYS A 28 -27.15 -15.50 -10.56
CA LYS A 28 -25.81 -16.00 -10.22
C LYS A 28 -24.71 -14.95 -10.36
N SER A 29 -25.06 -13.68 -10.58
CA SER A 29 -24.06 -12.63 -10.81
C SER A 29 -24.49 -11.30 -10.22
N THR A 30 -23.52 -10.57 -9.67
CA THR A 30 -23.68 -9.15 -9.33
C THR A 30 -22.63 -8.31 -10.02
N LEU A 31 -23.00 -7.07 -10.29
CA LEU A 31 -22.09 -6.00 -10.69
C LEU A 31 -22.07 -4.97 -9.57
N GLY A 32 -20.90 -4.48 -9.18
CA GLY A 32 -20.81 -3.51 -8.11
C GLY A 32 -19.71 -2.49 -8.29
N LEU A 33 -19.86 -1.39 -7.57
CA LEU A 33 -18.86 -0.35 -7.43
C LEU A 33 -18.27 -0.41 -6.02
N ASP A 34 -16.95 -0.42 -5.94
CA ASP A 34 -16.16 -0.49 -4.71
C ASP A 34 -15.29 0.76 -4.59
N PHE A 35 -15.50 1.49 -3.50
CA PHE A 35 -14.72 2.65 -3.08
C PHE A 35 -13.80 2.21 -1.95
N SER A 36 -12.50 2.29 -2.19
CA SER A 36 -11.48 1.86 -1.23
C SER A 36 -10.68 3.04 -0.70
N TYR A 37 -10.29 2.93 0.57
CA TYR A 37 -9.35 3.83 1.23
C TYR A 37 -8.33 3.03 2.03
N ALA A 38 -7.05 3.31 1.79
CA ALA A 38 -5.94 2.74 2.53
C ALA A 38 -5.03 3.86 3.03
N GLY A 39 -4.53 3.72 4.25
CA GLY A 39 -3.55 4.61 4.84
C GLY A 39 -2.43 3.80 5.49
N THR A 40 -1.20 4.16 5.21
CA THR A 40 -0.01 3.50 5.78
C THR A 40 1.11 4.47 5.98
N TYR A 41 2.13 4.03 6.69
CA TYR A 41 3.45 4.64 6.69
C TYR A 41 4.42 3.66 6.02
N PHE A 42 5.51 4.17 5.47
CA PHE A 42 6.65 3.33 5.08
C PHE A 42 7.91 3.82 5.76
N ASN A 43 8.79 2.87 6.09
CA ASN A 43 10.14 3.19 6.55
C ASN A 43 11.03 3.29 5.30
N PRO A 44 11.61 4.46 4.99
CA PRO A 44 12.50 4.58 3.86
C PRO A 44 13.81 3.81 4.07
N LEU A 45 14.29 3.63 5.30
CA LEU A 45 15.59 2.98 5.57
C LEU A 45 15.63 1.49 5.20
N THR A 46 14.52 0.78 5.29
CA THR A 46 14.49 -0.67 5.00
C THR A 46 14.73 -1.01 3.53
N ASN A 47 14.64 -0.04 2.62
CA ASN A 47 14.76 -0.24 1.17
C ASN A 47 15.66 0.79 0.48
N LEU A 48 16.37 1.62 1.25
CA LEU A 48 17.38 2.53 0.72
C LEU A 48 18.75 1.90 0.93
N ASP A 49 19.54 1.73 -0.14
CA ASP A 49 20.99 1.64 -0.02
C ASP A 49 21.49 3.04 0.27
N VAL A 50 21.23 3.48 1.49
CA VAL A 50 21.92 4.60 2.07
C VAL A 50 23.35 4.10 2.21
N ASN A 51 24.24 4.59 1.33
CA ASN A 51 25.67 4.40 1.43
C ASN A 51 26.04 4.36 2.92
N ALA A 52 26.62 3.25 3.41
CA ALA A 52 26.76 2.96 4.84
C ALA A 52 27.45 4.08 5.65
N ALA A 53 28.11 5.03 4.96
CA ALA A 53 28.59 6.30 5.50
C ALA A 53 27.48 7.22 6.08
N TYR A 54 26.29 7.31 5.47
CA TYR A 54 25.24 8.27 5.88
C TYR A 54 24.23 7.71 6.88
N LEU A 55 24.12 6.39 7.04
CA LEU A 55 23.23 5.79 8.05
C LEU A 55 23.55 6.23 9.48
N ARG A 56 24.82 6.59 9.74
CA ARG A 56 25.28 7.11 11.04
C ARG A 56 25.01 8.61 11.22
N ASP A 57 24.75 9.33 10.14
CA ASP A 57 24.62 10.79 10.14
C ASP A 57 23.15 11.24 10.23
N PHE A 58 22.18 10.34 10.03
CA PHE A 58 20.77 10.69 10.25
C PHE A 58 20.46 10.84 11.75
N SER A 59 20.21 12.07 12.18
CA SER A 59 19.80 12.36 13.57
C SER A 59 18.28 12.43 13.74
N TYR A 60 17.55 12.62 12.64
CA TYR A 60 16.09 12.60 12.61
C TYR A 60 15.60 12.07 11.26
N LEU A 61 14.59 11.20 11.31
CA LEU A 61 13.96 10.59 10.16
C LEU A 61 12.46 10.41 10.42
N GLN A 62 11.63 11.05 9.61
CA GLN A 62 10.19 10.84 9.67
C GLN A 62 9.77 9.72 8.72
N ASN A 63 8.92 8.81 9.18
CA ASN A 63 8.26 7.85 8.30
C ASN A 63 7.16 8.59 7.50
N PRO A 64 7.31 8.75 6.17
CA PRO A 64 6.29 9.39 5.35
C PRO A 64 5.00 8.55 5.32
N SER A 65 3.87 9.24 5.37
CA SER A 65 2.57 8.60 5.18
C SER A 65 2.27 8.37 3.70
N VAL A 66 1.55 7.30 3.38
CA VAL A 66 1.00 7.02 2.06
C VAL A 66 -0.49 6.80 2.23
N ARG A 67 -1.28 7.53 1.46
CA ARG A 67 -2.73 7.39 1.42
C ARG A 67 -3.13 7.00 0.02
N ALA A 68 -4.06 6.06 -0.11
CA ALA A 68 -4.59 5.66 -1.39
C ALA A 68 -6.12 5.62 -1.36
N THR A 69 -6.72 6.14 -2.42
CA THR A 69 -8.16 6.09 -2.69
C THR A 69 -8.38 5.39 -4.01
N GLY A 70 -9.27 4.41 -4.03
CA GLY A 70 -9.53 3.61 -5.23
C GLY A 70 -11.00 3.56 -5.58
N ILE A 71 -11.28 3.54 -6.89
CA ILE A 71 -12.61 3.26 -7.43
C ILE A 71 -12.47 2.06 -8.34
N THR A 72 -13.24 1.01 -8.04
CA THR A 72 -13.13 -0.29 -8.70
C THR A 72 -14.50 -0.78 -9.14
N LEU A 73 -14.59 -1.26 -10.38
CA LEU A 73 -15.73 -2.02 -10.85
C LEU A 73 -15.49 -3.50 -10.52
N ALA A 74 -16.47 -4.11 -9.89
CA ALA A 74 -16.38 -5.47 -9.41
C ALA A 74 -17.51 -6.34 -9.96
N PHE A 75 -17.15 -7.48 -10.55
CA PHE A 75 -18.08 -8.47 -11.05
C PHE A 75 -17.98 -9.74 -10.20
N LYS A 76 -19.09 -10.17 -9.60
CA LYS A 76 -19.14 -11.41 -8.81
C LYS A 76 -19.93 -12.48 -9.55
N ARG A 77 -19.45 -13.72 -9.47
CA ARG A 77 -20.11 -14.93 -9.97
C ARG A 77 -20.27 -15.95 -8.85
N PHE A 78 -21.51 -16.32 -8.55
CA PHE A 78 -21.86 -17.23 -7.45
C PHE A 78 -21.95 -18.67 -7.95
N LYS A 79 -21.31 -19.60 -7.24
CA LYS A 79 -21.22 -21.03 -7.62
C LYS A 79 -22.38 -21.86 -7.06
N HIS A 80 -22.88 -21.52 -5.87
CA HIS A 80 -23.99 -22.18 -5.18
C HIS A 80 -24.85 -21.13 -4.47
N HIS A 81 -26.18 -21.13 -4.71
CA HIS A 81 -27.20 -20.13 -4.30
C HIS A 81 -27.46 -18.94 -5.23
N TYR A 82 -28.51 -18.18 -4.91
CA TYR A 82 -28.90 -16.95 -5.59
C TYR A 82 -28.02 -15.78 -5.12
N ALA A 83 -27.58 -14.93 -6.04
CA ALA A 83 -26.89 -13.69 -5.68
C ALA A 83 -27.77 -12.83 -4.75
N PRO A 84 -27.21 -12.18 -3.71
CA PRO A 84 -25.78 -12.06 -3.38
C PRO A 84 -25.31 -13.11 -2.34
N LEU A 85 -25.88 -14.32 -2.30
CA LEU A 85 -25.61 -15.33 -1.27
C LEU A 85 -24.72 -16.46 -1.75
N GLY A 86 -23.98 -17.04 -0.81
CA GLY A 86 -23.14 -18.20 -1.04
C GLY A 86 -21.74 -17.86 -1.51
N ILE A 87 -21.05 -18.86 -2.04
CA ILE A 87 -19.65 -18.77 -2.46
C ILE A 87 -19.58 -18.07 -3.82
N TYR A 88 -18.66 -17.10 -3.94
CA TYR A 88 -18.45 -16.36 -5.16
C TYR A 88 -16.98 -16.22 -5.54
N TRP A 89 -16.77 -16.12 -6.85
CA TRP A 89 -15.58 -15.55 -7.44
C TRP A 89 -15.84 -14.11 -7.80
N GLU A 90 -14.83 -13.27 -7.65
CA GLU A 90 -14.92 -11.86 -7.91
C GLU A 90 -13.79 -11.42 -8.84
N TYR A 91 -14.11 -10.57 -9.80
CA TYR A 91 -13.17 -9.96 -10.72
C TYR A 91 -13.28 -8.46 -10.60
N LYS A 92 -12.15 -7.79 -10.48
CA LYS A 92 -12.08 -6.35 -10.18
C LYS A 92 -11.16 -5.65 -11.16
N ILE A 93 -11.58 -4.49 -11.64
CA ILE A 93 -10.74 -3.58 -12.42
C ILE A 93 -11.04 -2.14 -11.99
N GLY A 94 -10.03 -1.29 -11.90
CA GLY A 94 -10.22 0.04 -11.36
C GLY A 94 -9.01 0.94 -11.47
N LEU A 95 -9.14 2.10 -10.83
CA LEU A 95 -8.08 3.09 -10.69
C LEU A 95 -7.87 3.38 -9.21
N VAL A 96 -6.62 3.56 -8.82
CA VAL A 96 -6.20 3.95 -7.48
C VAL A 96 -5.36 5.21 -7.61
N SER A 97 -5.79 6.29 -6.95
CA SER A 97 -4.99 7.47 -6.70
C SER A 97 -4.27 7.31 -5.37
N PHE A 98 -2.99 7.67 -5.32
CA PHE A 98 -2.25 7.68 -4.07
C PHE A 98 -1.45 8.96 -3.90
N THR A 99 -1.31 9.37 -2.64
CA THR A 99 -0.54 10.55 -2.24
C THR A 99 0.47 10.16 -1.18
N THR A 100 1.72 10.57 -1.38
CA THR A 100 2.77 10.47 -0.37
C THR A 100 2.82 11.77 0.44
N GLY A 101 3.05 11.66 1.74
CA GLY A 101 3.35 12.80 2.60
C GLY A 101 4.81 13.21 2.43
N ASP A 102 5.14 14.40 2.94
CA ASP A 102 6.50 14.92 2.92
C ASP A 102 7.43 14.04 3.75
N PHE A 103 8.66 13.91 3.28
CA PHE A 103 9.72 13.18 3.95
C PHE A 103 10.73 14.15 4.53
N GLN A 104 10.80 14.19 5.85
CA GLN A 104 11.69 15.09 6.59
C GLN A 104 12.84 14.28 7.20
N TYR A 105 14.06 14.77 6.98
CA TYR A 105 15.26 14.18 7.55
C TYR A 105 16.29 15.24 7.93
N THR A 106 17.12 14.92 8.92
CA THR A 106 18.23 15.78 9.36
C THR A 106 19.52 14.99 9.31
N ILE A 107 20.52 15.55 8.65
CA ILE A 107 21.88 15.02 8.58
C ILE A 107 22.74 15.81 9.56
N THR A 108 23.42 15.10 10.45
CA THR A 108 24.40 15.64 11.39
C THR A 108 25.80 15.19 10.96
N ARG A 109 26.68 16.14 10.62
CA ARG A 109 28.09 15.86 10.28
C ARG A 109 29.01 16.39 11.36
N ASP A 110 29.92 15.54 11.83
CA ASP A 110 31.00 15.95 12.72
C ASP A 110 32.27 16.21 11.89
N SER A 111 32.68 17.48 11.81
CA SER A 111 33.95 17.86 11.22
C SER A 111 34.77 18.58 12.28
N SER A 112 35.84 17.93 12.73
CA SER A 112 36.94 18.56 13.47
C SER A 112 36.49 19.61 14.49
N SER A 113 35.60 19.22 15.42
CA SER A 113 35.08 20.01 16.58
C SER A 113 33.83 20.87 16.36
N VAL A 114 33.20 20.84 15.17
CA VAL A 114 31.92 21.52 14.93
C VAL A 114 30.91 20.53 14.36
N VAL A 115 29.76 20.44 15.03
CA VAL A 115 28.61 19.63 14.61
C VAL A 115 27.72 20.48 13.72
N TYR A 116 27.61 20.11 12.44
CA TYR A 116 26.70 20.75 11.48
C TYR A 116 25.43 19.92 11.34
N GLN A 117 24.27 20.57 11.48
CA GLN A 117 22.98 19.95 11.26
C GLN A 117 22.28 20.60 10.08
N THR A 118 21.94 19.81 9.07
CA THR A 118 21.16 20.26 7.91
C THR A 118 19.86 19.48 7.85
N SER A 119 18.73 20.20 7.86
CA SER A 119 17.40 19.60 7.73
C SER A 119 16.89 19.77 6.30
N HIS A 120 16.31 18.70 5.77
CA HIS A 120 15.78 18.64 4.42
C HIS A 120 14.35 18.11 4.45
N THR A 121 13.56 18.57 3.49
CA THR A 121 12.19 18.09 3.25
C THR A 121 12.06 17.73 1.77
N VAL A 122 11.75 16.47 1.48
CA VAL A 122 11.37 16.01 0.13
C VAL A 122 9.86 16.05 0.04
N SER A 123 9.35 16.81 -0.92
CA SER A 123 7.90 17.03 -1.07
C SER A 123 7.16 15.77 -1.52
N GLY A 124 5.97 15.55 -0.95
CA GLY A 124 5.07 14.47 -1.35
C GLY A 124 4.54 14.61 -2.79
N ILE A 125 4.12 13.48 -3.39
CA ILE A 125 3.61 13.41 -4.77
C ILE A 125 2.26 12.70 -4.80
N ASN A 126 1.40 13.14 -5.73
CA ASN A 126 0.15 12.46 -6.08
C ASN A 126 0.32 11.72 -7.42
N ASN A 127 -0.18 10.49 -7.49
CA ASN A 127 -0.14 9.68 -8.70
C ASN A 127 -1.38 8.79 -8.81
N ILE A 128 -1.66 8.30 -10.01
CA ILE A 128 -2.80 7.44 -10.34
C ILE A 128 -2.28 6.22 -11.07
N ALA A 129 -2.77 5.04 -10.69
CA ALA A 129 -2.41 3.80 -11.34
C ALA A 129 -3.62 2.85 -11.47
N PHE A 130 -3.49 1.93 -12.41
CA PHE A 130 -4.49 0.91 -12.67
C PHE A 130 -4.40 -0.20 -11.63
N THR A 131 -5.55 -0.76 -11.28
CA THR A 131 -5.65 -1.95 -10.45
C THR A 131 -6.53 -3.00 -11.09
N ALA A 132 -6.12 -4.26 -10.95
CA ALA A 132 -6.92 -5.42 -11.33
C ALA A 132 -6.80 -6.48 -10.24
N GLY A 133 -7.86 -7.24 -9.98
CA GLY A 133 -7.84 -8.23 -8.93
C GLY A 133 -8.80 -9.37 -9.14
N ILE A 134 -8.53 -10.45 -8.40
CA ILE A 134 -9.40 -11.60 -8.28
C ILE A 134 -9.64 -11.88 -6.80
N GLY A 135 -10.90 -12.10 -6.45
CA GLY A 135 -11.32 -12.42 -5.10
C GLY A 135 -12.06 -13.75 -5.04
N TYR A 136 -11.97 -14.40 -3.90
CA TYR A 136 -12.77 -15.56 -3.56
C TYR A 136 -13.38 -15.34 -2.18
N GLY A 137 -14.68 -15.56 -2.03
CA GLY A 137 -15.33 -15.34 -0.75
C GLY A 137 -16.67 -16.01 -0.64
N PHE A 138 -17.33 -15.79 0.48
CA PHE A 138 -18.69 -16.19 0.69
C PHE A 138 -19.49 -15.10 1.40
N ASN A 139 -20.77 -15.07 1.07
CA ASN A 139 -21.75 -14.22 1.73
C ASN A 139 -22.81 -15.08 2.43
N ARG A 140 -23.20 -14.68 3.63
CA ARG A 140 -24.28 -15.30 4.39
C ARG A 140 -25.21 -14.24 4.94
N VAL A 141 -26.51 -14.44 4.80
CA VAL A 141 -27.52 -13.60 5.45
C VAL A 141 -27.70 -14.01 6.90
N ILE A 142 -27.73 -13.01 7.76
CA ILE A 142 -28.14 -13.08 9.14
C ILE A 142 -29.35 -12.16 9.28
N ASN A 143 -30.41 -12.67 9.88
CA ASN A 143 -31.59 -11.87 10.21
C ASN A 143 -32.22 -11.16 8.97
N ASP A 144 -32.38 -11.92 7.88
CA ASP A 144 -33.05 -11.60 6.59
C ASP A 144 -32.52 -10.39 5.78
N ILE A 145 -31.84 -9.45 6.41
CA ILE A 145 -31.43 -8.16 5.83
C ILE A 145 -29.91 -7.97 5.95
N VAL A 146 -29.28 -8.48 7.01
CA VAL A 146 -27.84 -8.29 7.22
C VAL A 146 -27.06 -9.35 6.47
N VAL A 147 -26.03 -8.94 5.72
CA VAL A 147 -25.11 -9.86 5.03
C VAL A 147 -23.76 -9.79 5.72
N LEU A 148 -23.27 -10.95 6.17
CA LEU A 148 -21.87 -11.12 6.50
C LEU A 148 -21.11 -11.64 5.28
N SER A 149 -19.99 -11.00 4.99
CA SER A 149 -19.08 -11.37 3.91
C SER A 149 -17.71 -11.67 4.48
N MET A 150 -17.07 -12.72 3.98
CA MET A 150 -15.66 -12.96 4.25
C MET A 150 -14.98 -13.62 3.05
N GLY A 151 -13.68 -13.39 2.92
CA GLY A 151 -12.92 -14.00 1.82
C GLY A 151 -11.50 -13.50 1.72
N LEU A 152 -10.88 -13.89 0.60
CA LEU A 152 -9.56 -13.47 0.18
C LEU A 152 -9.66 -12.60 -1.05
N ASP A 153 -8.72 -11.67 -1.17
CA ASP A 153 -8.62 -10.75 -2.29
C ASP A 153 -7.16 -10.64 -2.73
N PHE A 154 -6.93 -10.88 -4.01
CA PHE A 154 -5.64 -10.70 -4.63
C PHE A 154 -5.76 -9.54 -5.60
N THR A 155 -5.17 -8.40 -5.26
CA THR A 155 -5.28 -7.19 -6.06
C THR A 155 -3.89 -6.77 -6.55
N TYR A 156 -3.74 -6.74 -7.85
CA TYR A 156 -2.56 -6.23 -8.52
C TYR A 156 -2.68 -4.72 -8.70
N PHE A 157 -1.58 -4.01 -8.43
CA PHE A 157 -1.45 -2.57 -8.62
C PHE A 157 -0.34 -2.29 -9.64
N SER A 158 -0.69 -1.75 -10.81
CA SER A 158 0.26 -1.62 -11.92
C SER A 158 1.37 -0.62 -11.64
N GLY A 159 1.13 0.36 -10.76
CA GLY A 159 2.09 1.40 -10.43
C GLY A 159 3.28 0.93 -9.59
N GLY A 160 3.23 -0.25 -8.99
CA GLY A 160 4.28 -0.73 -8.06
C GLY A 160 4.98 -2.02 -8.46
N TYR A 161 4.57 -2.68 -9.56
CA TYR A 161 5.21 -3.92 -10.00
C TYR A 161 6.70 -3.77 -10.33
N PRO A 162 7.20 -2.73 -11.02
CA PRO A 162 8.65 -2.59 -11.22
C PRO A 162 9.45 -2.45 -9.91
N TYR A 163 8.79 -2.11 -8.80
CA TYR A 163 9.39 -1.80 -7.51
C TYR A 163 9.09 -2.84 -6.43
N HIS A 164 8.53 -4.00 -6.82
CA HIS A 164 8.23 -5.11 -5.91
C HIS A 164 9.48 -5.86 -5.41
N ASN A 165 10.64 -5.69 -6.07
CA ASN A 165 11.87 -6.40 -5.72
C ASN A 165 12.33 -6.13 -4.28
N GLY A 166 12.05 -4.94 -3.72
CA GLY A 166 12.27 -4.61 -2.31
C GLY A 166 11.32 -5.30 -1.31
N LEU A 167 10.43 -6.18 -1.78
CA LEU A 167 9.56 -7.00 -0.91
C LEU A 167 10.10 -8.41 -0.67
N ILE A 168 11.00 -8.90 -1.52
CA ILE A 168 11.46 -10.30 -1.52
C ILE A 168 12.99 -10.40 -1.39
N ASN A 169 13.73 -9.45 -1.95
CA ASN A 169 15.19 -9.47 -1.92
C ASN A 169 15.73 -8.23 -1.19
N GLU A 170 16.53 -8.45 -0.15
CA GLU A 170 17.46 -7.48 0.46
C GLU A 170 18.62 -7.11 -0.50
N GLY A 171 18.36 -7.06 -1.80
CA GLY A 171 19.36 -6.85 -2.86
C GLY A 171 18.76 -6.44 -4.20
N GLY A 172 17.46 -6.16 -4.25
CA GLY A 172 16.81 -5.68 -5.47
C GLY A 172 17.06 -4.19 -5.68
N ASP A 173 17.46 -3.81 -6.90
CA ASP A 173 17.71 -2.44 -7.40
C ASP A 173 17.58 -1.36 -6.34
N TYR A 174 18.62 -1.27 -5.49
CA TYR A 174 18.65 -0.28 -4.46
C TYR A 174 18.59 1.11 -5.09
N GLN A 175 17.58 1.86 -4.69
CA GLN A 175 17.44 3.23 -5.15
C GLN A 175 18.34 4.10 -4.29
N TYR A 176 19.44 4.54 -4.88
CA TYR A 176 20.40 5.40 -4.20
C TYR A 176 19.70 6.71 -3.81
N PHE A 177 19.83 7.09 -2.55
CA PHE A 177 19.26 8.33 -2.02
C PHE A 177 20.42 9.22 -1.58
N ASP A 178 20.51 10.41 -2.15
CA ASP A 178 21.58 11.34 -1.82
C ASP A 178 21.09 12.35 -0.78
N GLY A 179 21.57 12.17 0.46
CA GLY A 179 21.23 13.04 1.58
C GLY A 179 21.55 14.52 1.34
N ASP A 180 22.62 14.83 0.58
CA ASP A 180 23.07 16.21 0.32
C ASP A 180 22.26 16.92 -0.76
N MET A 181 21.56 16.17 -1.61
CA MET A 181 20.78 16.76 -2.71
C MET A 181 19.43 17.35 -2.26
N GLY A 182 19.02 17.13 -1.00
CA GLY A 182 17.78 17.70 -0.46
C GLY A 182 16.54 17.37 -1.29
N ASP A 183 15.73 18.41 -1.59
CA ASP A 183 14.51 18.31 -2.40
C ASP A 183 14.80 18.29 -3.91
N SER A 184 15.59 17.31 -4.36
CA SER A 184 15.91 17.11 -5.76
C SER A 184 14.87 16.25 -6.48
N GLU A 185 14.74 16.41 -7.80
CA GLU A 185 13.89 15.55 -8.64
C GLU A 185 14.26 14.07 -8.48
N TYR A 186 15.56 13.80 -8.33
CA TYR A 186 16.10 12.47 -8.07
C TYR A 186 15.58 11.88 -6.75
N ASN A 187 15.76 12.57 -5.62
CA ASN A 187 15.29 12.09 -4.32
C ASN A 187 13.77 11.94 -4.27
N ARG A 188 13.02 12.81 -4.97
CA ARG A 188 11.57 12.69 -5.11
C ARG A 188 11.17 11.41 -5.85
N GLU A 189 11.85 11.07 -6.94
CA GLU A 189 11.58 9.85 -7.70
C GLU A 189 11.83 8.59 -6.86
N VAL A 190 12.91 8.58 -6.08
CA VAL A 190 13.22 7.49 -5.16
C VAL A 190 12.10 7.30 -4.13
N MET A 191 11.65 8.39 -3.51
CA MET A 191 10.55 8.33 -2.53
C MET A 191 9.23 7.85 -3.12
N VAL A 192 8.92 8.21 -4.37
CA VAL A 192 7.72 7.75 -5.10
C VAL A 192 7.76 6.24 -5.32
N ASN A 193 8.91 5.72 -5.69
CA ASN A 193 9.06 4.30 -6.00
C ASN A 193 8.97 3.43 -4.74
N LEU A 194 9.54 3.89 -3.62
CA LEU A 194 9.36 3.24 -2.31
C LEU A 194 7.89 3.22 -1.88
N ALA A 195 7.19 4.33 -2.04
CA ALA A 195 5.76 4.40 -1.74
C ALA A 195 4.92 3.47 -2.63
N ARG A 196 5.26 3.37 -3.93
CA ARG A 196 4.61 2.46 -4.89
C ARG A 196 4.83 1.00 -4.52
N GLY A 197 6.04 0.60 -4.14
CA GLY A 197 6.34 -0.75 -3.66
C GLY A 197 5.56 -1.10 -2.39
N ARG A 198 5.48 -0.17 -1.44
CA ARG A 198 4.68 -0.33 -0.22
C ARG A 198 3.20 -0.52 -0.54
N LEU A 199 2.63 0.32 -1.40
CA LEU A 199 1.25 0.22 -1.83
C LEU A 199 0.99 -1.10 -2.57
N PHE A 200 1.88 -1.50 -3.46
CA PHE A 200 1.75 -2.79 -4.15
C PHE A 200 1.67 -3.96 -3.17
N ALA A 201 2.53 -3.98 -2.14
CA ALA A 201 2.50 -5.00 -1.10
C ALA A 201 1.17 -5.03 -0.33
N HIS A 202 0.57 -3.85 -0.09
CA HIS A 202 -0.74 -3.73 0.57
C HIS A 202 -1.85 -4.36 -0.24
N TYR A 203 -1.81 -4.26 -1.58
CA TYR A 203 -2.87 -4.77 -2.43
C TYR A 203 -2.70 -6.27 -2.78
N LEU A 204 -1.48 -6.82 -2.66
CA LEU A 204 -1.13 -8.16 -3.16
C LEU A 204 -2.02 -9.28 -2.60
N MET A 205 -2.24 -9.31 -1.28
CA MET A 205 -3.11 -10.29 -0.64
C MET A 205 -3.80 -9.69 0.58
N ASN A 206 -5.13 -9.73 0.60
CA ASN A 206 -5.95 -9.17 1.66
C ASN A 206 -6.94 -10.22 2.18
N ILE A 207 -7.07 -10.30 3.51
CA ILE A 207 -8.15 -11.01 4.17
C ILE A 207 -9.30 -10.00 4.38
N ARG A 208 -10.49 -10.35 3.91
CA ARG A 208 -11.66 -9.47 3.94
C ARG A 208 -12.70 -9.97 4.91
N PHE A 209 -13.24 -9.04 5.68
CA PHE A 209 -14.44 -9.19 6.48
C PHE A 209 -15.35 -8.00 6.21
N GLY A 210 -16.64 -8.24 6.03
CA GLY A 210 -17.60 -7.20 5.69
C GLY A 210 -18.96 -7.47 6.29
N VAL A 211 -19.65 -6.38 6.60
CA VAL A 211 -21.06 -6.36 6.98
C VAL A 211 -21.78 -5.47 5.97
N GLY A 212 -22.91 -5.95 5.47
CA GLY A 212 -23.74 -5.24 4.51
C GLY A 212 -25.22 -5.38 4.83
N ILE A 213 -26.04 -4.62 4.11
CA ILE A 213 -27.49 -4.61 4.23
C ILE A 213 -28.07 -4.90 2.84
N LEU A 214 -29.03 -5.82 2.76
CA LEU A 214 -29.86 -6.04 1.58
C LEU A 214 -30.94 -4.96 1.54
N LEU A 215 -31.07 -4.32 0.37
CA LEU A 215 -32.08 -3.32 0.06
C LEU A 215 -32.99 -3.84 -1.05
#